data_AF-S9RHE5-F1
#
_entry.id   AF-S9RHE5-F1
#
_cell.length_a   1.000
_cell.length_b   1.000
_cell.length_c   1.000
_cell.angle_alpha   90.00
_cell.angle_beta   90.00
_cell.angle_gamma   90.00
#
_symmetry.space_group_name_H-M   'P 1'
#
loop_
_entity.id
_entity.type
_entity.pdbx_description
1 polymer ?
#
loop_
_entity_poly.entity_id
_entity_poly.type
_entity_poly.pdbx_seq_one_letter_code
_entity_poly.pdbx_strand_id
1 'polypeptide(L)'
;MKFSLSAFFFTIVGATLALAAPATNLTSTIDKEFSITAIHSGQESVHLHSLYVDQSGHVLIVGETKVPGLDIHHGFRLKDGQLSHGNNPAHLDKDGALTFESTQSAPLEGFKAKPVIGTGVESYNIYLKDYDYPVACPVPNTTQVYQIYYGKGNGNDCIWFVPWATLP
;
A
#
# COMPACT_ATOMS: atom_id res chain seq x y z
N MET A 1 -24.32 79.94 -4.74
CA MET A 1 -24.52 78.82 -3.80
C MET A 1 -25.74 78.04 -4.29
N LYS A 2 -25.77 76.74 -4.60
CA LYS A 2 -24.90 75.57 -4.33
C LYS A 2 -24.97 74.62 -5.54
N PHE A 3 -23.86 73.99 -5.90
CA PHE A 3 -23.82 72.81 -6.77
C PHE A 3 -24.18 71.57 -5.94
N SER A 4 -24.97 70.65 -6.50
CA SER A 4 -25.25 69.33 -5.92
C SER A 4 -24.81 68.25 -6.91
N LEU A 5 -23.70 67.57 -6.59
CA LEU A 5 -23.28 66.33 -7.24
C LEU A 5 -23.80 65.16 -6.39
N SER A 6 -24.65 64.31 -6.97
CA SER A 6 -24.95 62.98 -6.42
C SER A 6 -24.05 61.96 -7.12
N ALA A 7 -23.12 61.36 -6.38
CA ALA A 7 -22.39 60.17 -6.78
C ALA A 7 -23.06 58.95 -6.14
N PHE A 8 -23.52 58.00 -6.94
CA PHE A 8 -23.95 56.68 -6.47
C PHE A 8 -22.72 55.76 -6.43
N PHE A 9 -22.42 55.25 -5.24
CA PHE A 9 -21.39 54.23 -5.02
C PHE A 9 -21.91 52.86 -5.51
N PHE A 10 -21.21 52.26 -6.48
CA PHE A 10 -21.35 50.84 -6.81
C PHE A 10 -20.50 50.02 -5.84
N THR A 11 -21.12 49.32 -4.90
CA THR A 11 -20.44 48.29 -4.10
C THR A 11 -20.33 47.01 -4.93
N ILE A 12 -19.11 46.73 -5.42
CA ILE A 12 -18.77 45.44 -6.01
C ILE A 12 -18.66 44.43 -4.87
N VAL A 13 -19.63 43.52 -4.78
CA VAL A 13 -19.55 42.34 -3.92
C VAL A 13 -18.45 41.43 -4.49
N GLY A 14 -17.29 41.42 -3.84
CA GLY A 14 -16.18 40.54 -4.19
C GLY A 14 -16.56 39.10 -3.91
N ALA A 15 -16.77 38.31 -4.96
CA ALA A 15 -16.84 36.87 -4.84
C ALA A 15 -15.47 36.36 -4.41
N THR A 16 -15.34 35.94 -3.14
CA THR A 16 -14.18 35.20 -2.68
C THR A 16 -14.18 33.86 -3.41
N LEU A 17 -13.24 33.69 -4.34
CA LEU A 17 -12.91 32.39 -4.91
C LEU A 17 -12.50 31.48 -3.75
N ALA A 18 -13.37 30.55 -3.37
CA ALA A 18 -12.99 29.46 -2.49
C ALA A 18 -11.98 28.60 -3.26
N LEU A 19 -10.69 28.85 -2.99
CA LEU A 19 -9.61 27.96 -3.40
C LEU A 19 -9.94 26.58 -2.83
N ALA A 20 -10.11 25.60 -3.71
CA ALA A 20 -10.18 24.20 -3.32
C ALA A 20 -8.96 23.91 -2.44
N ALA A 21 -9.20 23.50 -1.20
CA ALA A 21 -8.13 23.12 -0.29
C ALA A 21 -7.31 21.98 -0.95
N PRO A 22 -5.98 21.98 -0.81
CA PRO A 22 -5.15 20.91 -1.35
C PRO A 22 -5.62 19.57 -0.77
N ALA A 23 -5.68 18.56 -1.63
CA ALA A 23 -6.07 17.20 -1.27
C ALA A 23 -5.26 16.72 -0.05
N THR A 24 -5.98 16.16 0.92
CA THR A 24 -5.47 15.68 2.20
C THR A 24 -4.22 14.83 2.01
N ASN A 25 -3.19 15.13 2.81
CA ASN A 25 -1.92 14.44 2.84
C ASN A 25 -2.09 12.91 2.83
N LEU A 26 -1.29 12.24 2.00
CA LEU A 26 -1.08 10.79 2.04
C LEU A 26 -0.82 10.36 3.50
N THR A 27 -1.70 9.57 4.08
CA THR A 27 -1.51 9.01 5.42
C THR A 27 -0.44 7.92 5.33
N SER A 28 0.76 8.19 5.85
CA SER A 28 1.82 7.18 6.00
C SER A 28 1.66 6.32 7.26
N THR A 29 0.52 6.43 7.93
CA THR A 29 0.22 5.74 9.19
C THR A 29 -1.17 5.12 9.12
N ILE A 30 -1.23 3.83 9.39
CA ILE A 30 -2.44 3.06 9.69
C ILE A 30 -2.23 2.53 11.11
N ASP A 31 -2.83 3.20 12.11
CA ASP A 31 -2.60 2.90 13.53
C ASP A 31 -3.44 1.73 14.05
N LYS A 32 -3.61 0.70 13.22
CA LYS A 32 -4.33 -0.54 13.49
C LYS A 32 -3.73 -1.66 12.64
N GLU A 33 -3.94 -2.91 13.06
CA GLU A 33 -3.59 -4.07 12.25
C GLU A 33 -4.52 -4.20 11.04
N PHE A 34 -3.96 -4.60 9.90
CA PHE A 34 -4.69 -4.82 8.67
C PHE A 34 -4.21 -6.07 7.94
N SER A 35 -5.01 -6.47 6.95
CA SER A 35 -4.67 -7.50 5.98
C SER A 35 -4.21 -6.86 4.70
N ILE A 36 -3.29 -7.48 3.96
CA ILE A 36 -2.96 -7.05 2.60
C ILE A 36 -3.47 -8.11 1.62
N THR A 37 -4.22 -7.69 0.62
CA THR A 37 -4.70 -8.53 -0.48
C THR A 37 -4.11 -8.04 -1.79
N ALA A 38 -3.63 -8.95 -2.62
CA ALA A 38 -3.18 -8.63 -3.96
C ALA A 38 -4.38 -8.44 -4.90
N ILE A 39 -4.52 -7.25 -5.49
CA ILE A 39 -5.55 -6.96 -6.49
C ILE A 39 -4.94 -6.56 -7.83
N HIS A 40 -5.78 -6.50 -8.86
CA HIS A 40 -5.43 -6.04 -10.21
C HIS A 40 -4.30 -6.82 -10.92
N SER A 41 -3.94 -8.03 -10.48
CA SER A 41 -2.83 -8.79 -11.11
C SER A 41 -3.12 -9.36 -12.50
N GLY A 42 -4.39 -9.49 -12.90
CA GLY A 42 -4.78 -10.13 -14.16
C GLY A 42 -4.52 -11.65 -14.23
N GLN A 43 -3.98 -12.26 -13.16
CA GLN A 43 -3.77 -13.70 -13.04
C GLN A 43 -4.49 -14.23 -11.80
N GLU A 44 -5.37 -15.21 -11.98
CA GLU A 44 -6.27 -15.72 -10.92
C GLU A 44 -5.53 -16.24 -9.68
N SER A 45 -4.37 -16.89 -9.85
CA SER A 45 -3.58 -17.41 -8.73
C SER A 45 -2.91 -16.32 -7.87
N VAL A 46 -2.94 -15.06 -8.32
CA VAL A 46 -2.44 -13.89 -7.58
C VAL A 46 -3.59 -12.94 -7.23
N HIS A 47 -4.60 -12.85 -8.09
CA HIS A 47 -5.70 -11.90 -7.97
C HIS A 47 -6.61 -12.26 -6.80
N LEU A 48 -6.93 -11.28 -5.95
CA LEU A 48 -7.81 -11.41 -4.78
C LEU A 48 -7.33 -12.45 -3.75
N HIS A 49 -6.01 -12.65 -3.65
CA HIS A 49 -5.40 -13.49 -2.62
C HIS A 49 -4.68 -12.65 -1.58
N SER A 50 -4.78 -13.07 -0.31
CA SER A 50 -4.09 -12.40 0.79
C SER A 50 -2.59 -12.69 0.76
N LEU A 51 -1.82 -11.74 1.28
CA LEU A 51 -0.41 -11.92 1.55
C LEU A 51 -0.24 -12.60 2.92
N TYR A 52 0.69 -13.53 2.98
CA TYR A 52 1.07 -14.31 4.16
C TYR A 52 2.56 -14.15 4.44
N VAL A 53 2.95 -14.25 5.70
CA VAL A 53 4.37 -14.31 6.09
C VAL A 53 4.68 -15.76 6.50
N ASP A 54 5.69 -16.35 5.88
CA ASP A 54 6.13 -17.71 6.23
C ASP A 54 7.12 -17.72 7.41
N GLN A 55 7.56 -18.92 7.79
CA GLN A 55 8.47 -19.14 8.92
C GLN A 55 9.90 -18.63 8.70
N SER A 56 10.24 -18.22 7.49
CA SER A 56 11.51 -17.55 7.15
C SER A 56 11.32 -16.04 6.95
N GLY A 57 10.15 -15.53 7.31
CA GLY A 57 9.79 -14.12 7.16
C GLY A 57 9.52 -13.69 5.72
N HIS A 58 9.55 -14.59 4.73
CA HIS A 58 9.25 -14.23 3.35
C HIS A 58 7.75 -14.01 3.17
N VAL A 59 7.42 -13.05 2.32
CA VAL A 59 6.03 -12.71 2.02
C VAL A 59 5.56 -13.46 0.79
N LEU A 60 4.46 -14.19 0.95
CA LEU A 60 3.93 -15.10 -0.04
C LEU A 60 2.48 -14.75 -0.38
N ILE A 61 2.09 -15.05 -1.61
CA ILE A 61 0.71 -15.30 -2.00
C ILE A 61 0.58 -16.79 -2.23
N VAL A 62 -0.45 -17.36 -1.63
CA VAL A 62 -0.76 -18.77 -1.75
C VAL A 62 -2.14 -18.87 -2.36
N GLY A 63 -2.23 -19.50 -3.53
CA GLY A 63 -3.47 -19.78 -4.22
C GLY A 63 -4.33 -20.81 -3.48
N GLU A 64 -4.90 -21.77 -4.21
CA GLU A 64 -5.78 -22.79 -3.60
C GLU A 64 -5.03 -23.87 -2.81
N THR A 65 -3.69 -23.90 -2.91
CA THR A 65 -2.86 -24.92 -2.26
C THR A 65 -2.61 -24.55 -0.80
N LYS A 66 -3.00 -25.41 0.14
CA LYS A 66 -2.64 -25.20 1.56
C LYS A 66 -1.14 -25.40 1.76
N VAL A 67 -0.42 -24.35 2.18
CA VAL A 67 0.99 -24.45 2.59
C VAL A 67 1.05 -24.59 4.12
N PRO A 68 1.62 -25.68 4.66
CA PRO A 68 1.82 -25.82 6.10
C PRO A 68 2.75 -24.74 6.64
N GLY A 69 2.44 -24.20 7.82
CA GLY A 69 3.31 -23.24 8.51
C GLY A 69 3.18 -21.78 8.06
N LEU A 70 2.20 -21.44 7.22
CA LEU A 70 1.85 -20.04 6.98
C LEU A 70 1.28 -19.41 8.25
N ASP A 71 1.81 -18.25 8.61
CA ASP A 71 1.11 -17.39 9.55
C ASP A 71 -0.06 -16.72 8.82
N ILE A 72 -1.28 -17.17 9.13
CA ILE A 72 -2.53 -16.61 8.60
C ILE A 72 -3.00 -15.38 9.39
N HIS A 73 -2.21 -14.92 10.38
CA HIS A 73 -2.58 -13.76 11.15
C HIS A 73 -2.58 -12.49 10.28
N HIS A 74 -3.76 -11.88 10.19
CA HIS A 74 -3.90 -10.46 9.95
C HIS A 74 -3.01 -9.74 10.97
N GLY A 75 -1.97 -9.03 10.52
CA GLY A 75 -0.94 -8.55 11.46
C GLY A 75 -0.01 -7.50 10.87
N PHE A 76 -0.34 -6.96 9.71
CA PHE A 76 0.44 -5.88 9.11
C PHE A 76 0.11 -4.56 9.82
N ARG A 77 1.14 -3.76 10.07
CA ARG A 77 1.02 -2.39 10.59
C ARG A 77 1.89 -1.47 9.76
N LEU A 78 1.42 -0.25 9.52
CA LEU A 78 2.15 0.78 8.82
C LEU A 78 2.23 2.01 9.72
N LYS A 79 3.44 2.36 10.15
CA LYS A 79 3.66 3.50 11.03
C LYS A 79 4.91 4.23 10.61
N ASP A 80 4.81 5.55 10.49
CA ASP A 80 5.95 6.44 10.18
C ASP A 80 6.72 6.00 8.92
N GLY A 81 5.99 5.44 7.94
CA GLY A 81 6.56 4.94 6.69
C GLY A 81 7.25 3.57 6.78
N GLN A 82 7.16 2.87 7.90
CA GLN A 82 7.68 1.51 8.10
C GLN A 82 6.52 0.51 8.16
N LEU A 83 6.58 -0.50 7.29
CA LEU A 83 5.67 -1.64 7.32
C LEU A 83 6.24 -2.69 8.28
N SER A 84 5.41 -3.30 9.13
CA SER A 84 5.81 -4.39 10.01
C SER A 84 4.77 -5.51 10.00
N HIS A 85 5.22 -6.72 10.35
CA HIS A 85 4.37 -7.87 10.64
C HIS A 85 4.68 -8.34 12.06
N GLY A 86 3.70 -8.20 12.97
CA GLY A 86 3.97 -8.28 14.41
C GLY A 86 5.02 -7.23 14.83
N ASN A 87 6.09 -7.67 15.50
CA ASN A 87 7.20 -6.80 15.94
C ASN A 87 8.35 -6.69 14.92
N ASN A 88 8.24 -7.38 13.79
CA ASN A 88 9.33 -7.42 12.83
C ASN A 88 9.11 -6.39 11.72
N PRO A 89 10.05 -5.46 11.50
CA PRO A 89 9.95 -4.52 10.40
C PRO A 89 10.20 -5.19 9.04
N ALA A 90 9.69 -4.57 7.98
CA ALA A 90 9.94 -4.99 6.61
C ALA A 90 11.40 -4.75 6.20
N HIS A 91 11.93 -5.62 5.35
CA HIS A 91 13.23 -5.51 4.69
C HIS A 91 13.11 -5.96 3.24
N LEU A 92 14.09 -5.57 2.42
CA LEU A 92 14.32 -6.19 1.12
C LEU A 92 15.57 -7.07 1.20
N ASP A 93 15.47 -8.31 0.74
CA ASP A 93 16.65 -9.14 0.53
C ASP A 93 17.47 -8.64 -0.69
N LYS A 94 18.58 -9.34 -0.99
CA LYS A 94 19.49 -8.97 -2.09
C LYS A 94 18.82 -8.94 -3.48
N ASP A 95 17.73 -9.69 -3.66
CA ASP A 95 17.02 -9.82 -4.94
C ASP A 95 15.73 -8.97 -4.94
N GLY A 96 15.50 -8.20 -3.87
CA GLY A 96 14.32 -7.34 -3.71
C GLY A 96 13.11 -8.06 -3.11
N ALA A 97 13.26 -9.28 -2.58
CA ALA A 97 12.14 -9.96 -1.91
C ALA A 97 11.77 -9.24 -0.63
N LEU A 98 10.48 -9.06 -0.40
CA LEU A 98 9.97 -8.51 0.85
C LEU A 98 10.08 -9.56 1.96
N THR A 99 10.72 -9.20 3.07
CA THR A 99 10.83 -10.06 4.26
C THR A 99 10.50 -9.30 5.54
N PHE A 100 10.03 -10.04 6.55
CA PHE A 100 9.82 -9.58 7.94
C PHE A 100 10.69 -10.36 8.92
N GLU A 101 11.83 -10.83 8.45
CA GLU A 101 12.93 -11.32 9.27
C GLU A 101 14.17 -10.52 8.89
N SER A 102 14.89 -9.99 9.88
CA SER A 102 16.19 -9.38 9.63
C SER A 102 17.14 -9.68 10.77
N THR A 103 18.24 -10.31 10.41
CA THR A 103 19.39 -10.43 11.29
C THR A 103 20.48 -9.41 10.97
N GLN A 104 20.41 -8.58 9.90
CA GLN A 104 21.57 -7.75 9.48
C GLN A 104 21.31 -6.40 8.75
N SER A 105 20.08 -5.93 8.53
CA SER A 105 19.85 -4.64 7.84
C SER A 105 18.90 -3.69 8.57
N ALA A 106 19.02 -2.39 8.29
CA ALA A 106 18.10 -1.37 8.78
C ALA A 106 16.67 -1.62 8.22
N PRO A 107 15.62 -1.28 8.99
CA PRO A 107 14.23 -1.35 8.53
C PRO A 107 14.03 -0.63 7.19
N LEU A 108 13.19 -1.21 6.34
CA LEU A 108 12.76 -0.60 5.10
C LEU A 108 11.76 0.52 5.39
N GLU A 109 12.10 1.72 4.94
CA GLU A 109 11.28 2.91 5.08
C GLU A 109 10.68 3.36 3.74
N GLY A 110 9.71 4.27 3.80
CA GLY A 110 9.11 4.90 2.62
C GLY A 110 7.82 4.23 2.16
N PHE A 111 7.25 3.31 2.94
CA PHE A 111 5.90 2.83 2.72
C PHE A 111 4.87 3.95 2.92
N LYS A 112 3.83 3.95 2.09
CA LYS A 112 2.73 4.90 2.16
C LYS A 112 1.42 4.20 1.91
N ALA A 113 0.36 4.73 2.51
CA ALA A 113 -1.00 4.29 2.28
C ALA A 113 -1.78 5.41 1.59
N LYS A 114 -2.54 5.05 0.55
CA LYS A 114 -3.48 5.95 -0.12
C LYS A 114 -4.90 5.41 0.07
N PRO A 115 -5.82 6.18 0.69
CA PRO A 115 -7.20 5.76 0.86
C PRO A 115 -7.84 5.37 -0.47
N VAL A 116 -8.59 4.27 -0.48
CA VAL A 116 -9.46 3.86 -1.58
C VAL A 116 -10.88 4.31 -1.24
N ILE A 117 -11.43 5.21 -2.05
CA ILE A 117 -12.76 5.78 -1.82
C ILE A 117 -13.80 4.95 -2.56
N GLY A 118 -14.96 4.73 -1.95
CA GLY A 118 -16.14 4.15 -2.61
C GLY A 118 -16.31 2.65 -2.46
N THR A 119 -15.60 2.00 -1.55
CA THR A 119 -15.63 0.55 -1.33
C THR A 119 -16.55 0.11 -0.18
N GLY A 120 -17.06 1.07 0.61
CA GLY A 120 -17.87 0.81 1.81
C GLY A 120 -17.08 0.23 3.00
N VAL A 121 -15.80 -0.05 2.81
CA VAL A 121 -14.84 -0.52 3.81
C VAL A 121 -13.64 0.43 3.86
N GLU A 122 -13.07 0.62 5.04
CA GLU A 122 -11.87 1.45 5.19
C GLU A 122 -10.67 0.69 4.61
N SER A 123 -10.18 1.14 3.45
CA SER A 123 -9.15 0.41 2.72
C SER A 123 -8.15 1.34 2.05
N TYR A 124 -6.93 0.85 1.85
CA TYR A 124 -5.80 1.65 1.38
C TYR A 124 -4.95 0.89 0.36
N ASN A 125 -4.53 1.57 -0.71
CA ASN A 125 -3.45 1.06 -1.54
C ASN A 125 -2.13 1.30 -0.82
N ILE A 126 -1.34 0.24 -0.63
CA ILE A 126 0.00 0.32 -0.04
C ILE A 126 1.03 0.35 -1.16
N TYR A 127 2.01 1.24 -1.05
CA TYR A 127 3.12 1.35 -2.00
C TYR A 127 4.40 1.74 -1.28
N LEU A 128 5.54 1.34 -1.85
CA LEU A 128 6.87 1.68 -1.37
C LEU A 128 7.45 2.79 -2.25
N LYS A 129 8.02 3.82 -1.63
CA LYS A 129 8.66 4.93 -2.35
C LYS A 129 9.69 4.39 -3.36
N ASP A 130 9.75 5.03 -4.52
CA ASP A 130 10.69 4.72 -5.62
C ASP A 130 10.38 3.39 -6.36
N TYR A 131 9.26 2.74 -6.03
CA TYR A 131 8.70 1.59 -6.75
C TYR A 131 7.27 1.88 -7.19
N ASP A 132 6.92 1.53 -8.43
CA ASP A 132 5.55 1.69 -8.93
C ASP A 132 4.60 0.68 -8.27
N TYR A 133 4.90 -0.62 -8.37
CA TYR A 133 4.13 -1.71 -7.75
C TYR A 133 5.03 -2.92 -7.47
N PRO A 134 4.74 -3.72 -6.42
CA PRO A 134 5.40 -5.00 -6.22
C PRO A 134 4.99 -6.02 -7.28
N VAL A 135 5.82 -7.04 -7.40
CA VAL A 135 5.57 -8.19 -8.26
C VAL A 135 5.52 -9.47 -7.44
N ALA A 136 4.64 -10.38 -7.83
CA ALA A 136 4.51 -11.73 -7.29
C ALA A 136 5.18 -12.69 -8.28
N CYS A 137 6.26 -13.34 -7.86
CA CYS A 137 7.01 -14.26 -8.71
C CYS A 137 6.79 -15.70 -8.27
N PRO A 138 6.61 -16.65 -9.20
CA PRO A 138 6.39 -18.05 -8.84
C PRO A 138 7.58 -18.62 -8.06
N VAL A 139 7.29 -19.38 -7.01
CA VAL A 139 8.29 -20.12 -6.24
C VAL A 139 8.59 -21.46 -6.97
N PRO A 140 9.85 -21.78 -7.28
CA PRO A 140 10.21 -23.00 -8.00
C PRO A 140 9.69 -24.27 -7.31
N ASN A 141 9.27 -25.25 -8.11
CA ASN A 141 8.80 -26.57 -7.65
C ASN A 141 7.54 -26.53 -6.75
N THR A 142 6.80 -25.43 -6.78
CA THR A 142 5.50 -25.30 -6.10
C THR A 142 4.43 -24.92 -7.09
N THR A 143 3.18 -25.31 -6.81
CA THR A 143 2.02 -24.88 -7.60
C THR A 143 1.32 -23.72 -6.89
N GLN A 144 1.14 -22.61 -7.60
CA GLN A 144 0.38 -21.44 -7.13
C GLN A 144 0.91 -20.79 -5.83
N VAL A 145 2.20 -20.93 -5.55
CA VAL A 145 2.86 -20.13 -4.50
C VAL A 145 3.72 -19.08 -5.19
N TYR A 146 3.54 -17.83 -4.78
CA TYR A 146 4.25 -16.70 -5.33
C TYR A 146 4.91 -15.93 -4.19
N GLN A 147 6.17 -15.55 -4.36
CA GLN A 147 6.89 -14.71 -3.42
C GLN A 147 6.85 -13.26 -3.88
N ILE A 148 6.76 -12.34 -2.93
CA ILE A 148 6.62 -10.90 -3.20
C ILE A 148 7.98 -10.24 -3.30
N TYR A 149 8.15 -9.43 -4.35
CA TYR A 149 9.34 -8.63 -4.59
C TYR A 149 9.01 -7.17 -4.91
N TYR A 150 9.90 -6.28 -4.54
CA TYR A 150 9.96 -4.91 -5.05
C TYR A 150 11.12 -4.80 -6.04
N GLY A 151 10.81 -4.47 -7.30
CA GLY A 151 11.78 -4.36 -8.38
C GLY A 151 11.62 -5.46 -9.43
N LYS A 152 12.75 -6.00 -9.92
CA LYS A 152 12.76 -6.96 -11.05
C LYS A 152 12.28 -8.37 -10.68
N GLY A 153 12.15 -8.68 -9.39
CA GLY A 153 11.79 -10.01 -8.93
C GLY A 153 12.87 -11.06 -9.14
N ASN A 154 12.48 -12.33 -9.16
CA ASN A 154 13.42 -13.46 -9.28
C ASN A 154 13.82 -13.81 -10.73
N GLY A 155 13.50 -12.95 -11.70
CA GLY A 155 13.82 -13.16 -13.11
C GLY A 155 12.92 -14.14 -13.88
N ASN A 156 11.86 -14.66 -13.24
CA ASN A 156 10.83 -15.49 -13.89
C ASN A 156 9.61 -14.64 -14.31
N ASP A 157 8.54 -15.30 -14.77
CA ASP A 157 7.25 -14.71 -15.17
C ASP A 157 6.49 -14.09 -13.98
N CYS A 158 7.04 -13.02 -13.41
CA CYS A 158 6.48 -12.30 -12.29
C CYS A 158 5.25 -11.47 -12.71
N ILE A 159 4.26 -11.42 -11.84
CA ILE A 159 2.99 -10.72 -12.07
C ILE A 159 2.93 -9.49 -11.17
N TRP A 160 2.76 -8.31 -11.76
CA TRP A 160 2.53 -7.10 -10.99
C TRP A 160 1.18 -7.17 -10.27
N PHE A 161 1.05 -6.54 -9.12
CA PHE A 161 -0.23 -6.42 -8.43
C PHE A 161 -0.29 -5.13 -7.61
N VAL A 162 -1.51 -4.70 -7.25
CA VAL A 162 -1.72 -3.60 -6.32
C VAL A 162 -1.96 -4.19 -4.93
N PRO A 163 -1.15 -3.86 -3.90
CA PRO A 163 -1.41 -4.30 -2.53
C PRO A 163 -2.54 -3.48 -1.92
N TRP A 164 -3.60 -4.14 -1.50
CA TRP A 164 -4.76 -3.51 -0.87
C TRP A 164 -4.82 -3.87 0.61
N ALA A 165 -4.58 -2.86 1.46
CA ALA A 165 -4.79 -2.98 2.90
C ALA A 165 -6.28 -2.85 3.23
N THR A 166 -6.82 -3.81 3.97
CA THR A 166 -8.19 -3.81 4.49
C THR A 166 -8.15 -3.91 6.01
N LEU A 167 -8.78 -2.95 6.68
CA LEU A 167 -8.94 -2.94 8.13
C LEU A 167 -10.10 -3.87 8.55
N PRO A 168 -10.00 -4.53 9.71
CA PRO A 168 -11.09 -5.32 10.29
C PRO A 168 -12.30 -4.47 10.69
#